data_AF-A0A4Y2E2I7-F1
#
_entry.id   AF-A0A4Y2E2I7-F1
#
_cell.length_a   1.000
_cell.length_b   1.000
_cell.length_c   1.000
_cell.angle_alpha   90.00
_cell.angle_beta   90.00
_cell.angle_gamma   90.00
#
_symmetry.space_group_name_H-M   'P 1'
#
loop_
_entity.id
_entity.type
_entity.pdbx_description
1 polymer ?
#
loop_
_entity_poly.entity_id
_entity_poly.type
_entity_poly.pdbx_seq_one_letter_code
_entity_poly.pdbx_strand_id
1 'polypeptide(L)'
;MSDPTLWDTWEMARTEGNAYAIKDGVLTHTEYICGEKVKQVVLPKCKRAEVLLVAHEIPLAGHLGEQKTKQRIKYSFFWPEIKKDVKEFCQSCRQYQVRRAITYRDRIPIQHSVRPENPFEVWSVDSIGPLERPSRRGHKSIICAVDVYVLGRSHSNKKYYCENHLRRTLEDFYSYRFPRGHLH
;
A
#
# COMPACT_ATOMS: atom_id res chain seq x y z
N MET A 1 -9.19 -44.05 -3.66
CA MET A 1 -9.61 -42.67 -3.27
C MET A 1 -10.10 -41.96 -4.53
N SER A 2 -11.41 -41.88 -4.74
CA SER A 2 -11.99 -41.10 -5.84
C SER A 2 -12.13 -39.66 -5.35
N ASP A 3 -11.26 -38.76 -5.79
CA ASP A 3 -11.43 -37.33 -5.55
C ASP A 3 -12.42 -36.78 -6.60
N PRO A 4 -13.65 -36.38 -6.22
CA PRO A 4 -14.64 -35.91 -7.19
C PRO A 4 -14.18 -34.67 -7.95
N THR A 5 -13.31 -33.85 -7.35
CA THR A 5 -12.81 -32.62 -7.97
C THR A 5 -11.84 -32.89 -9.12
N LEU A 6 -11.42 -34.15 -9.29
CA LEU A 6 -10.54 -34.58 -10.37
C LEU A 6 -11.24 -35.52 -11.35
N TRP A 7 -12.54 -35.80 -11.19
CA TRP A 7 -13.27 -36.75 -12.05
C TRP A 7 -13.05 -36.47 -13.54
N ASP A 8 -13.34 -35.24 -13.94
CA ASP A 8 -13.20 -34.80 -15.33
C ASP A 8 -11.75 -34.91 -15.82
N THR A 9 -10.77 -34.62 -14.94
CA THR A 9 -9.35 -34.72 -15.30
C THR A 9 -8.88 -36.16 -15.48
N TRP A 10 -9.43 -37.10 -14.70
CA TRP A 10 -9.19 -38.52 -14.88
C TRP A 10 -9.84 -39.06 -16.16
N GLU A 11 -11.03 -38.55 -16.51
CA GLU A 11 -11.72 -38.91 -17.75
C GLU A 11 -10.99 -38.36 -18.98
N MET A 12 -10.58 -37.09 -18.94
CA MET A 12 -9.78 -36.46 -20.00
C MET A 12 -8.45 -37.17 -20.23
N ALA A 13 -7.84 -37.76 -19.19
CA ALA A 13 -6.58 -38.50 -19.33
C ALA A 13 -6.73 -39.87 -20.00
N ARG A 14 -7.96 -40.39 -20.10
CA ARG A 14 -8.26 -41.64 -20.82
C ARG A 14 -8.48 -41.40 -22.32
N THR A 15 -8.72 -40.16 -22.73
CA THR A 15 -8.87 -39.77 -24.14
C THR A 15 -7.49 -39.38 -24.71
N GLU A 16 -7.10 -39.98 -25.83
CA GLU A 16 -5.82 -39.68 -26.48
C GLU A 16 -5.78 -38.23 -27.04
N GLY A 17 -4.63 -37.55 -26.90
CA GLY A 17 -4.40 -36.21 -27.45
C GLY A 17 -4.63 -35.04 -26.49
N ASN A 18 -5.00 -35.30 -25.23
CA ASN A 18 -5.30 -34.25 -24.24
C ASN A 18 -4.08 -33.81 -23.42
N ALA A 19 -4.20 -32.67 -22.73
CA ALA A 19 -3.18 -32.14 -21.81
C ALA A 19 -2.94 -33.02 -20.57
N TYR A 20 -3.74 -34.07 -20.38
CA TYR A 20 -3.70 -34.96 -19.21
C TYR A 20 -3.19 -36.35 -19.60
N ALA A 21 -2.38 -36.96 -18.73
CA ALA A 21 -1.87 -38.31 -18.92
C ALA A 21 -1.72 -39.03 -17.58
N ILE A 22 -2.01 -40.33 -17.56
CA ILE A 22 -1.78 -41.20 -16.41
C ILE A 22 -0.44 -41.91 -16.61
N LYS A 23 0.48 -41.77 -15.67
CA LYS A 23 1.77 -42.47 -15.68
C LYS A 23 2.03 -43.07 -14.31
N ASP A 24 2.28 -44.37 -14.23
CA ASP A 24 2.57 -45.08 -12.98
C ASP A 24 1.50 -44.87 -11.89
N GLY A 25 0.23 -44.79 -12.29
CA GLY A 25 -0.90 -44.52 -11.39
C GLY A 25 -1.04 -43.05 -10.95
N VAL A 26 -0.18 -42.15 -11.44
CA VAL A 26 -0.21 -40.71 -11.14
C VAL A 26 -0.79 -39.93 -12.32
N LEU A 27 -1.77 -39.08 -12.04
CA LEU A 27 -2.33 -38.16 -13.01
C LEU A 27 -1.39 -36.96 -13.19
N THR A 28 -1.06 -36.65 -14.44
CA THR A 28 -0.17 -35.56 -14.82
C THR A 28 -0.84 -34.64 -15.82
N HIS A 29 -0.53 -33.35 -15.75
CA HIS A 29 -1.01 -32.31 -16.66
C HIS A 29 0.19 -31.68 -17.37
N THR A 30 0.03 -31.30 -18.63
CA THR A 30 1.07 -30.67 -19.44
C THR A 30 0.59 -29.32 -19.97
N GLU A 31 1.31 -28.25 -19.63
CA GLU A 31 1.02 -26.88 -20.07
C GLU A 31 2.28 -26.25 -20.67
N TYR A 32 2.12 -25.29 -21.58
CA TYR A 32 3.21 -24.41 -21.99
C TYR A 32 3.27 -23.18 -21.08
N ILE A 33 4.38 -23.01 -20.36
CA ILE A 33 4.61 -21.87 -19.46
C ILE A 33 5.82 -21.11 -19.99
N CYS A 34 5.62 -19.85 -20.41
CA CYS A 34 6.70 -19.02 -20.96
C CYS A 34 7.41 -19.67 -22.17
N GLY A 35 6.68 -20.44 -22.99
CA GLY A 35 7.24 -21.15 -24.14
C GLY A 35 7.84 -22.52 -23.82
N GLU A 36 7.99 -22.87 -22.55
CA GLU A 36 8.51 -24.17 -22.13
C GLU A 36 7.38 -25.15 -21.85
N LYS A 37 7.53 -26.39 -22.31
CA LYS A 37 6.59 -27.48 -22.02
C LYS A 37 6.84 -27.99 -20.61
N VAL A 38 5.91 -27.73 -19.70
CA VAL A 38 6.01 -28.09 -18.29
C VAL A 38 5.04 -29.23 -17.98
N LYS A 39 5.54 -30.27 -17.30
CA LYS A 39 4.75 -31.39 -16.81
C LYS A 39 4.53 -31.26 -15.31
N GLN A 40 3.27 -31.20 -14.90
CA GLN A 40 2.82 -30.99 -13.53
C GLN A 40 2.15 -32.27 -13.00
N VAL A 41 2.30 -32.53 -11.70
CA VAL A 41 1.54 -33.57 -11.00
C VAL A 41 0.16 -33.01 -10.62
N VAL A 42 -0.90 -33.74 -10.93
CA VAL A 42 -2.26 -33.34 -10.56
C VAL A 42 -2.55 -33.74 -9.12
N LEU A 43 -2.84 -32.79 -8.25
CA LEU A 43 -2.97 -33.03 -6.82
C LEU A 43 -4.41 -33.31 -6.38
N PRO A 44 -4.63 -34.39 -5.61
CA PRO A 44 -5.91 -34.61 -4.95
C PRO A 44 -6.13 -33.57 -3.83
N LYS A 45 -7.39 -33.29 -3.53
CA LYS A 45 -7.83 -32.28 -2.56
C LYS A 45 -7.15 -32.42 -1.20
N CYS A 46 -6.92 -33.65 -0.74
CA CYS A 46 -6.26 -33.93 0.54
C CYS A 46 -4.80 -33.47 0.62
N LYS A 47 -4.11 -33.26 -0.51
CA LYS A 47 -2.70 -32.83 -0.56
C LYS A 47 -2.49 -31.36 -0.88
N ARG A 48 -3.53 -30.65 -1.31
CA ARG A 48 -3.44 -29.23 -1.71
C ARG A 48 -3.01 -28.32 -0.56
N ALA A 49 -3.55 -28.54 0.65
CA ALA A 49 -3.24 -27.73 1.82
C ALA A 49 -1.75 -27.81 2.21
N GLU A 50 -1.17 -29.02 2.17
CA GLU A 50 0.24 -29.26 2.45
C GLU A 50 1.15 -28.52 1.46
N VAL A 51 0.84 -28.61 0.17
CA VAL A 51 1.60 -27.90 -0.88
C VAL A 51 1.44 -26.38 -0.79
N LEU A 52 0.24 -25.89 -0.50
CA LEU A 52 -0.02 -24.46 -0.29
C LEU A 52 0.79 -23.91 0.89
N LEU A 53 0.84 -24.65 2.00
CA LEU A 53 1.60 -24.28 3.19
C LEU A 53 3.09 -24.19 2.87
N VAL A 54 3.68 -25.24 2.29
CA VAL A 54 5.11 -25.27 1.94
C VAL A 54 5.47 -24.17 0.94
N ALA A 55 4.62 -23.94 -0.07
CA ALA A 55 4.84 -22.88 -1.05
C ALA A 55 4.74 -21.48 -0.45
N HIS A 56 3.96 -21.31 0.62
CA HIS A 56 3.76 -20.04 1.33
C HIS A 56 4.82 -19.76 2.41
N GLU A 57 5.25 -20.77 3.18
CA GLU A 57 6.13 -20.61 4.36
C GLU A 57 7.59 -20.26 4.06
N ILE A 58 8.06 -20.38 2.82
CA ILE A 58 9.46 -20.08 2.47
C ILE A 58 9.77 -18.58 2.74
N PRO A 59 10.60 -18.25 3.77
CA PRO A 59 10.70 -16.90 4.37
C PRO A 59 11.25 -15.79 3.47
N LEU A 60 11.65 -16.11 2.23
CA LEU A 60 12.36 -15.20 1.32
C LEU A 60 11.46 -14.18 0.58
N ALA A 61 10.23 -13.93 1.05
CA ALA A 61 9.27 -13.14 0.30
C ALA A 61 8.54 -12.11 1.18
N GLY A 62 8.95 -10.85 1.06
CA GLY A 62 8.10 -9.69 1.42
C GLY A 62 6.83 -9.60 0.56
N HIS A 63 6.37 -8.38 0.28
CA HIS A 63 5.10 -7.95 -0.36
C HIS A 63 4.47 -8.77 -1.54
N LEU A 64 5.12 -9.80 -2.09
CA LEU A 64 4.71 -10.59 -3.26
C LEU A 64 4.19 -12.00 -2.94
N GLY A 65 3.69 -12.25 -1.71
CA GLY A 65 3.30 -13.58 -1.22
C GLY A 65 2.46 -14.41 -2.19
N GLU A 66 1.29 -13.91 -2.62
CA GLU A 66 0.37 -14.65 -3.49
C GLU A 66 0.96 -14.98 -4.87
N GLN A 67 1.61 -14.01 -5.54
CA GLN A 67 2.19 -14.23 -6.87
C GLN A 67 3.37 -15.20 -6.82
N LYS A 68 4.21 -15.11 -5.78
CA LYS A 68 5.33 -16.03 -5.58
C LYS A 68 4.86 -17.44 -5.24
N THR A 69 3.86 -17.58 -4.36
CA THR A 69 3.23 -18.88 -4.05
C THR A 69 2.68 -19.51 -5.33
N LYS A 70 1.96 -18.74 -6.14
CA LYS A 70 1.44 -19.21 -7.43
C LYS A 70 2.56 -19.64 -8.38
N GLN A 71 3.63 -18.85 -8.53
CA GLN A 71 4.77 -19.20 -9.38
C GLN A 71 5.46 -20.49 -8.94
N ARG A 72 5.66 -20.68 -7.64
CA ARG A 72 6.28 -21.89 -7.08
C ARG A 72 5.46 -23.15 -7.40
N ILE A 73 4.14 -23.06 -7.30
CA ILE A 73 3.26 -24.21 -7.55
C ILE A 73 3.14 -24.49 -9.06
N LYS A 74 3.09 -23.44 -9.90
CA LYS A 74 2.81 -23.57 -11.34
C LYS A 74 3.80 -24.47 -12.09
N TYR A 75 5.03 -24.64 -11.63
CA TYR A 75 5.99 -25.49 -12.37
C TYR A 75 5.95 -26.96 -11.98
N SER A 76 5.30 -27.32 -10.88
CA SER A 76 5.36 -28.69 -10.33
C SER A 76 3.99 -29.32 -10.15
N PHE A 77 2.95 -28.52 -9.89
CA PHE A 77 1.63 -29.04 -9.53
C PHE A 77 0.51 -28.36 -10.29
N PHE A 78 -0.59 -29.09 -10.46
CA PHE A 78 -1.82 -28.62 -11.07
C PHE A 78 -3.03 -29.16 -10.32
N TRP A 79 -4.10 -28.38 -10.27
CA TRP A 79 -5.45 -28.85 -9.98
C TRP A 79 -6.47 -27.82 -10.49
N PRO A 80 -7.72 -28.23 -10.74
CA PRO A 80 -8.79 -27.29 -11.08
C PRO A 80 -8.93 -26.21 -10.01
N GLU A 81 -9.13 -24.96 -10.42
CA GLU A 81 -9.26 -23.81 -9.52
C GLU A 81 -8.02 -23.43 -8.67
N ILE A 82 -6.81 -23.91 -9.00
CA ILE A 82 -5.55 -23.56 -8.28
C ILE A 82 -5.38 -22.07 -7.96
N LYS A 83 -5.78 -21.19 -8.89
CA LYS A 83 -5.68 -19.73 -8.69
C LYS A 83 -6.57 -19.24 -7.54
N LYS A 84 -7.77 -19.81 -7.41
CA LYS A 84 -8.74 -19.47 -6.37
C LYS A 84 -8.26 -20.00 -5.02
N ASP A 85 -7.84 -21.26 -4.97
CA ASP A 85 -7.31 -21.89 -3.75
C ASP A 85 -6.09 -21.14 -3.20
N VAL A 86 -5.13 -20.75 -4.06
CA VAL A 86 -3.96 -19.95 -3.66
C VAL A 86 -4.37 -18.60 -3.07
N LYS A 87 -5.35 -17.93 -3.70
CA LYS A 87 -5.85 -16.64 -3.25
C LYS A 87 -6.53 -16.75 -1.89
N GLU A 88 -7.45 -17.70 -1.72
CA GLU A 88 -8.16 -17.95 -0.47
C GLU A 88 -7.20 -18.32 0.67
N PHE A 89 -6.20 -19.16 0.37
CA PHE A 89 -5.16 -19.52 1.34
C PHE A 89 -4.29 -18.33 1.75
N CYS A 90 -3.84 -17.51 0.80
CA CYS A 90 -3.08 -16.31 1.15
C CYS A 90 -3.93 -15.31 1.95
N GLN A 91 -5.22 -15.19 1.62
CA GLN A 91 -6.15 -14.32 2.33
C GLN A 91 -6.41 -14.77 3.77
N SER A 92 -6.37 -16.07 4.10
CA SER A 92 -6.50 -16.54 5.48
C SER A 92 -5.25 -16.28 6.33
N CYS A 93 -4.09 -16.02 5.71
CA CYS A 93 -2.86 -15.74 6.43
C CYS A 93 -2.83 -14.32 7.01
N ARG A 94 -2.85 -14.21 8.35
CA ARG A 94 -2.73 -12.94 9.06
C ARG A 94 -1.48 -12.14 8.70
N GLN A 95 -0.34 -12.80 8.48
CA GLN A 95 0.90 -12.12 8.11
C GLN A 95 0.83 -11.49 6.72
N TYR A 96 0.17 -12.17 5.77
CA TYR A 96 -0.10 -11.62 4.44
C TYR A 96 -1.08 -10.45 4.53
N GLN A 97 -2.17 -10.58 5.29
CA GLN A 97 -3.16 -9.50 5.47
C GLN A 97 -2.55 -8.20 5.98
N VAL A 98 -1.67 -8.27 7.00
CA VAL A 98 -1.01 -7.09 7.58
C VAL A 98 0.00 -6.45 6.63
N ARG A 99 0.70 -7.25 5.81
CA ARG A 99 1.78 -6.78 4.92
C ARG A 99 1.30 -6.40 3.52
N ARG A 100 0.09 -6.81 3.14
CA ARG A 100 -0.50 -6.52 1.84
C ARG A 100 -0.66 -5.01 1.68
N ALA A 101 -0.20 -4.48 0.55
CA ALA A 101 -0.41 -3.08 0.22
C ALA A 101 -1.92 -2.80 0.15
N ILE A 102 -2.37 -1.85 0.96
CA ILE A 102 -3.73 -1.32 0.89
C ILE A 102 -3.82 -0.50 -0.41
N THR A 103 -4.42 -1.08 -1.46
CA THR A 103 -4.60 -0.44 -2.76
C THR A 103 -5.84 0.44 -2.83
N TYR A 104 -6.85 0.16 -2.00
CA TYR A 104 -7.95 1.09 -1.74
C TYR A 104 -7.46 2.10 -0.71
N ARG A 105 -6.92 3.22 -1.19
CA ARG A 105 -6.87 4.39 -0.34
C ARG A 105 -8.28 4.96 -0.36
N ASP A 106 -8.94 4.96 0.80
CA ASP A 106 -10.04 5.89 1.06
C ASP A 106 -9.46 7.30 1.03
N ARG A 107 -9.11 7.78 -0.17
CA ARG A 107 -8.72 9.16 -0.34
C ARG A 107 -10.04 9.88 -0.37
N ILE A 108 -10.44 10.40 0.79
CA ILE A 108 -11.34 11.54 0.83
C ILE A 108 -10.81 12.50 -0.24
N PRO A 109 -11.61 12.84 -1.27
CA PRO A 109 -11.15 13.74 -2.32
C PRO A 109 -10.57 14.99 -1.68
N ILE A 110 -9.40 15.44 -2.14
CA ILE A 110 -8.79 16.66 -1.61
C ILE A 110 -9.80 17.79 -1.84
N GLN A 111 -10.42 18.27 -0.77
CA GLN A 111 -11.34 19.38 -0.82
C GLN A 111 -10.54 20.68 -0.82
N HIS A 112 -11.04 21.68 -1.54
CA HIS A 112 -10.47 23.01 -1.47
C HIS A 112 -10.73 23.58 -0.07
N SER A 113 -9.71 24.14 0.57
CA SER A 113 -9.92 24.94 1.77
C SER A 113 -10.71 26.20 1.39
N VAL A 114 -11.77 26.52 2.15
CA VAL A 114 -12.48 27.79 1.99
C VAL A 114 -11.50 28.93 2.22
N ARG A 115 -11.45 29.89 1.28
CA ARG A 115 -10.60 31.07 1.42
C ARG A 115 -11.25 32.03 2.42
N PRO A 116 -10.52 32.54 3.42
CA PRO A 116 -11.04 33.60 4.27
C PRO A 116 -11.37 34.86 3.47
N GLU A 117 -12.38 35.61 3.90
CA GLU A 117 -12.84 36.84 3.24
C GLU A 117 -12.01 38.05 3.65
N ASN A 118 -11.44 38.01 4.87
CA ASN A 118 -10.63 39.09 5.40
C ASN A 118 -9.22 38.62 5.77
N PRO A 119 -8.21 39.52 5.71
CA PRO A 119 -6.90 39.25 6.27
C PRO A 119 -6.99 38.81 7.74
N PHE A 120 -6.08 37.93 8.15
CA PHE A 120 -5.89 37.45 9.52
C PHE A 120 -7.02 36.58 10.10
N GLU A 121 -7.97 36.09 9.30
CA GLU A 121 -9.03 35.17 9.76
C GLU A 121 -8.52 33.74 9.94
N VAL A 122 -7.65 33.27 9.04
CA VAL A 122 -7.13 31.89 9.06
C VAL A 122 -5.62 31.91 8.85
N TRP A 123 -4.91 31.17 9.71
CA TRP A 123 -3.47 31.06 9.68
C TRP A 123 -3.04 29.63 9.39
N SER A 124 -2.08 29.48 8.48
CA SER A 124 -1.34 28.24 8.27
C SER A 124 -0.03 28.33 9.04
N VAL A 125 0.18 27.42 9.99
CA VAL A 125 1.36 27.37 10.84
C VAL A 125 2.06 26.05 10.62
N ASP A 126 3.37 26.10 10.37
CA ASP A 126 4.22 24.93 10.21
C ASP A 126 5.51 25.10 11.03
N SER A 127 6.07 23.99 11.48
CA SER A 127 7.32 23.95 12.24
C SER A 127 8.36 23.15 11.49
N ILE A 128 9.47 23.81 11.18
CA ILE A 128 10.62 23.20 10.53
C ILE A 128 11.65 22.90 11.60
N GLY A 129 11.91 21.61 11.85
CA GLY A 129 12.94 21.20 12.78
C GLY A 129 13.03 19.69 13.01
N PRO A 130 14.05 19.26 13.78
CA PRO A 130 15.10 20.09 14.37
C PRO A 130 16.14 20.54 13.33
N LEU A 131 16.62 21.78 13.44
CA LEU A 131 17.73 22.32 12.66
C LEU A 131 19.03 21.64 13.08
N GLU A 132 19.84 21.21 12.11
CA GLU A 132 21.15 20.60 12.36
C GLU A 132 22.07 21.52 13.17
N ARG A 133 22.00 22.83 12.92
CA ARG A 133 22.71 23.86 13.68
C ARG A 133 21.71 24.73 14.42
N PRO A 134 21.76 24.78 15.76
CA PRO A 134 20.96 25.71 16.53
C PRO A 134 21.27 27.16 16.13
N SER A 135 20.30 28.06 16.28
CA SER A 135 20.51 29.50 16.13
C SER A 135 21.57 30.01 17.12
N ARG A 136 22.09 31.22 16.92
CA ARG A 136 22.99 31.88 17.88
C ARG A 136 22.41 31.98 19.30
N ARG A 137 21.08 31.89 19.44
CA ARG A 137 20.35 31.91 20.72
C ARG A 137 19.94 30.50 21.21
N GLY A 138 20.39 29.45 20.54
CA GLY A 138 20.15 28.05 20.92
C GLY A 138 18.86 27.43 20.37
N HIS A 139 18.13 28.12 19.49
CA HIS A 139 16.86 27.61 18.95
C HIS A 139 17.09 26.54 17.90
N LYS A 140 16.29 25.47 17.93
CA LYS A 140 16.43 24.31 17.04
C LYS A 140 15.27 24.16 16.07
N SER A 141 14.32 25.08 16.05
CA SER A 141 13.20 25.04 15.12
C SER A 141 12.89 26.44 14.56
N ILE A 142 12.29 26.45 13.38
CA ILE A 142 11.73 27.64 12.74
C ILE A 142 10.23 27.44 12.69
N ILE A 143 9.48 28.48 13.05
CA ILE A 143 8.04 28.48 12.90
C ILE A 143 7.69 29.40 11.73
N CYS A 144 7.01 28.82 10.74
CA CYS A 144 6.46 29.54 9.60
C CYS A 144 4.99 29.78 9.88
N ALA A 145 4.56 31.04 9.90
CA ALA A 145 3.16 31.41 10.05
C ALA A 145 2.76 32.27 8.86
N VAL A 146 1.75 31.85 8.13
CA VAL A 146 1.27 32.54 6.93
C VAL A 146 -0.23 32.76 7.04
N ASP A 147 -0.66 34.00 6.83
CA ASP A 147 -2.08 34.31 6.66
C ASP A 147 -2.59 33.68 5.36
N VAL A 148 -3.59 32.82 5.46
CA VAL A 148 -4.17 32.11 4.32
C VAL A 148 -4.84 33.07 3.34
N TYR A 149 -5.28 34.25 3.81
CA TYR A 149 -5.82 35.29 2.94
C TYR A 149 -4.83 35.76 1.87
N VAL A 150 -3.54 35.89 2.22
CA VAL A 150 -2.49 36.39 1.30
C VAL A 150 -1.88 35.31 0.43
N LEU A 151 -2.07 34.03 0.77
CA LEU A 151 -1.64 32.92 -0.07
C LEU A 151 -2.40 32.97 -1.41
N GLY A 152 -1.65 33.13 -2.51
CA GLY A 152 -2.19 33.25 -3.86
C GLY A 152 -2.44 34.67 -4.39
N ARG A 153 -2.03 35.73 -3.67
CA ARG A 153 -1.92 37.10 -4.24
C ARG A 153 -0.47 37.38 -4.65
N SER A 154 -0.24 38.12 -5.73
CA SER A 154 1.10 38.44 -6.28
C SER A 154 2.04 39.19 -5.33
N HIS A 155 1.56 39.64 -4.17
CA HIS A 155 2.33 40.30 -3.11
C HIS A 155 2.40 39.41 -1.86
N SER A 156 3.02 38.23 -1.97
CA SER A 156 3.17 37.32 -0.82
C SER A 156 4.31 37.78 0.09
N ASN A 157 4.01 38.55 1.14
CA ASN A 157 4.97 38.81 2.22
C ASN A 157 5.02 37.58 3.15
N LYS A 158 5.85 36.59 2.81
CA LYS A 158 6.14 35.45 3.70
C LYS A 158 7.05 35.95 4.82
N LYS A 159 6.65 35.77 6.08
CA LYS A 159 7.49 36.09 7.23
C LYS A 159 7.88 34.80 7.96
N TYR A 160 9.16 34.66 8.25
CA TYR A 160 9.74 33.50 8.94
C TYR A 160 10.20 33.93 10.33
N TYR A 161 9.85 33.15 11.36
CA TYR A 161 10.16 33.49 12.74
C TYR A 161 10.77 32.32 13.51
N CYS A 162 11.58 32.65 14.50
CA CYS A 162 12.23 31.67 15.37
C CYS A 162 11.43 31.51 16.67
N GLU A 163 11.50 30.31 17.27
CA GLU A 163 10.74 29.73 18.40
C GLU A 163 10.23 30.69 19.51
N ASN A 164 10.94 31.78 19.81
CA ASN A 164 10.54 32.76 20.84
C ASN A 164 9.91 34.06 20.32
N HIS A 165 9.66 34.22 19.02
CA HIS A 165 9.08 35.46 18.48
C HIS A 165 7.55 35.45 18.39
N LEU A 166 6.88 34.29 18.41
CA LEU A 166 5.43 34.15 18.18
C LEU A 166 4.54 35.06 19.06
N ARG A 167 4.89 35.23 20.35
CA ARG A 167 4.15 36.12 21.27
C ARG A 167 4.29 37.60 20.88
N ARG A 168 5.49 38.03 20.48
CA ARG A 168 5.73 39.37 19.92
C ARG A 168 5.10 39.51 18.53
N THR A 169 4.99 38.43 17.77
CA THR A 169 4.33 38.41 16.45
C THR A 169 2.85 38.73 16.59
N LEU A 170 2.13 38.18 17.56
CA LEU A 170 0.74 38.60 17.79
C LEU A 170 0.68 40.08 18.20
N GLU A 171 1.50 40.51 19.17
CA GLU A 171 1.50 41.90 19.68
C GLU A 171 1.87 42.96 18.60
N ASP A 172 2.96 42.75 17.85
CA ASP A 172 3.40 43.65 16.77
C ASP A 172 2.37 43.72 15.63
N PHE A 173 1.70 42.61 15.31
CA PHE A 173 0.68 42.59 14.26
C PHE A 173 -0.66 43.17 14.70
N TYR A 174 -1.09 42.98 15.96
CA TYR A 174 -2.26 43.68 16.52
C TYR A 174 -2.04 45.20 16.52
N SER A 175 -0.81 45.66 16.75
CA SER A 175 -0.46 47.08 16.65
C SER A 175 -0.57 47.64 15.21
N TYR A 176 -0.38 46.79 14.19
CA TYR A 176 -0.55 47.17 12.78
C TYR A 176 -2.03 47.28 12.38
N ARG A 177 -2.92 46.56 13.07
CA ARG A 177 -4.38 46.60 12.85
C ARG A 177 -5.04 47.80 13.55
N PHE A 178 -4.47 48.28 14.65
CA PHE A 178 -4.95 49.44 15.39
C PHE A 178 -3.77 50.27 15.90
N PRO A 179 -3.25 51.24 15.12
CA PRO A 179 -2.32 52.21 15.66
C PRO A 179 -3.02 52.94 16.82
N ARG A 180 -2.34 53.09 17.96
CA ARG A 180 -2.87 53.81 19.13
C ARG A 180 -3.11 55.27 18.74
N GLY A 181 -4.33 55.59 18.33
CA GLY A 181 -4.70 56.94 17.92
C GLY A 181 -5.98 56.95 17.12
N HIS A 182 -7.11 56.84 17.82
CA HIS A 182 -8.36 57.58 17.58
C HIS A 182 -9.37 57.15 18.65
N LEU A 183 -9.20 57.69 19.85
CA LEU A 183 -10.31 58.00 20.73
C LEU A 183 -10.59 59.48 20.54
N HIS A 184 -11.58 59.79 19.70
CA HIS A 184 -12.44 60.97 19.80
C HIS A 184 -13.74 60.64 19.07
#